data_AF-A0A3A6NNY5-F1
#
_entry.id   AF-A0A3A6NNY5-F1
#
_cell.length_a   1.000
_cell.length_b   1.000
_cell.length_c   1.000
_cell.angle_alpha   90.00
_cell.angle_beta   90.00
_cell.angle_gamma   90.00
#
_symmetry.space_group_name_H-M   'P 1'
#
loop_
_entity.id
_entity.type
_entity.pdbx_description
1 polymer ?
#
loop_
_entity_poly.entity_id
_entity_poly.type
_entity_poly.pdbx_seq_one_letter_code
_entity_poly.pdbx_strand_id
1 'polypeptide(L)'
;MQTLNITWAFYLAYNHLKGELFLRSSNACQTDHETPSEINLNLGQMKSIIHKYDFRKFQYFSERLFKEPFDTMLRLKCENTQEYIRTQAICESTSNGFHCVLIEDRRYHELSKKLASSKITEANFNWLDETLTHYESLKHLKTIKQHLTQMIMRQTN
;
A
#
# COMPACT_ATOMS: atom_id res chain seq x y z
N MET A 1 14.25 20.02 -5.43
CA MET A 1 13.15 19.04 -5.49
C MET A 1 13.26 18.13 -6.71
N GLN A 2 13.52 16.85 -6.51
CA GLN A 2 13.58 15.85 -7.59
C GLN A 2 12.29 15.01 -7.61
N THR A 3 11.73 14.76 -8.79
CA THR A 3 10.55 13.90 -8.93
C THR A 3 10.99 12.47 -9.20
N LEU A 4 10.56 11.54 -8.35
CA LEU A 4 10.83 10.11 -8.46
C LEU A 4 9.54 9.37 -8.75
N ASN A 5 9.62 8.38 -9.64
CA ASN A 5 8.50 7.50 -9.92
C ASN A 5 8.53 6.31 -8.96
N ILE A 6 7.38 5.99 -8.40
CA ILE A 6 7.19 4.83 -7.55
C ILE A 6 6.09 3.93 -8.12
N THR A 7 6.40 2.64 -8.17
CA THR A 7 5.47 1.62 -8.59
C THR A 7 4.78 1.06 -7.36
N TRP A 8 3.47 1.31 -7.24
CA TRP A 8 2.63 0.65 -6.24
C TRP A 8 2.38 -0.79 -6.67
N ALA A 9 2.06 -1.65 -5.71
CA ALA A 9 1.77 -3.06 -5.94
C ALA A 9 0.26 -3.31 -5.84
N PHE A 10 -0.33 -2.89 -4.72
CA PHE A 10 -1.77 -3.01 -4.50
C PHE A 10 -2.37 -1.72 -3.95
N TYR A 11 -3.63 -1.51 -4.29
CA TYR A 11 -4.51 -0.61 -3.58
C TYR A 11 -5.51 -1.46 -2.80
N LEU A 12 -5.78 -1.07 -1.56
CA LEU A 12 -6.59 -1.84 -0.64
C LEU A 12 -7.58 -0.92 0.08
N ALA A 13 -8.87 -1.24 0.02
CA ALA A 13 -9.91 -0.57 0.80
C ALA A 13 -10.60 -1.57 1.71
N TYR A 14 -10.49 -1.38 3.02
CA TYR A 14 -11.15 -2.24 4.00
C TYR A 14 -12.34 -1.51 4.62
N ASN A 15 -13.50 -2.18 4.61
CA ASN A 15 -14.70 -1.75 5.31
C ASN A 15 -15.00 -2.71 6.48
N HIS A 16 -14.74 -2.27 7.70
CA HIS A 16 -14.91 -3.10 8.89
C HIS A 16 -16.38 -3.36 9.26
N LEU A 17 -17.29 -2.44 8.90
CA LEU A 17 -18.72 -2.61 9.15
C LEU A 17 -19.32 -3.71 8.28
N LYS A 18 -18.85 -3.83 7.04
CA LYS A 18 -19.29 -4.87 6.10
C LYS A 18 -18.46 -6.14 6.16
N GLY A 19 -17.25 -6.08 6.75
CA GLY A 19 -16.30 -7.19 6.68
C GLY A 19 -15.87 -7.48 5.24
N GLU A 20 -15.67 -6.42 4.46
CA GLU A 20 -15.32 -6.49 3.04
C GLU A 20 -13.98 -5.80 2.78
N LEU A 21 -13.22 -6.37 1.85
CA LEU A 21 -11.96 -5.83 1.36
C LEU A 21 -12.00 -5.75 -0.15
N PHE A 22 -11.82 -4.56 -0.69
CA PHE A 22 -11.49 -4.39 -2.09
C PHE A 22 -9.97 -4.34 -2.25
N LEU A 23 -9.44 -5.17 -3.16
CA LEU A 23 -8.04 -5.20 -3.51
C LEU A 23 -7.91 -4.97 -5.01
N ARG A 24 -7.00 -4.09 -5.40
CA ARG A 24 -6.64 -3.85 -6.80
C ARG A 24 -5.14 -4.02 -6.96
N SER A 25 -4.72 -4.62 -8.05
CA SER A 25 -3.31 -4.84 -8.37
C SER A 25 -2.86 -3.84 -9.43
N SER A 26 -1.65 -3.29 -9.31
CA SER A 26 -1.06 -2.46 -10.35
C SER A 26 -0.73 -3.29 -11.59
N ASN A 27 -0.60 -2.66 -12.75
CA ASN A 27 -0.21 -3.38 -13.97
C ASN A 27 1.12 -4.14 -13.80
N ALA A 28 2.06 -3.54 -13.07
CA ALA A 28 3.34 -4.16 -12.77
C ALA A 28 3.19 -5.36 -11.83
N CYS A 29 2.27 -5.30 -10.86
CA CYS A 29 2.03 -6.43 -9.96
C CYS A 29 1.27 -7.58 -10.65
N GLN A 30 0.35 -7.25 -11.56
CA GLN A 30 -0.32 -8.24 -12.40
C GLN A 30 0.68 -8.97 -13.31
N THR A 31 1.67 -8.24 -13.84
CA THR A 31 2.71 -8.82 -14.71
C THR A 31 3.71 -9.66 -13.91
N ASP A 32 4.19 -9.15 -12.77
CA ASP A 32 5.25 -9.81 -11.99
C ASP A 32 4.73 -11.04 -11.21
N HIS A 33 3.47 -11.03 -10.80
CA HIS A 33 2.90 -12.02 -9.88
C HIS A 33 1.60 -12.67 -10.38
N GLU A 34 1.16 -12.38 -11.60
CA GLU A 34 -0.08 -12.95 -12.19
C GLU A 34 -1.33 -12.75 -11.31
N THR A 35 -1.38 -11.60 -10.62
CA THR A 35 -2.49 -11.26 -9.73
C THR A 35 -3.71 -10.78 -10.52
N PRO A 36 -4.94 -10.99 -10.01
CA PRO A 36 -6.13 -10.41 -10.62
C PRO A 36 -6.05 -8.89 -10.58
N SER A 37 -6.63 -8.22 -11.58
CA SER A 37 -6.66 -6.77 -11.67
C SER A 37 -7.38 -6.15 -10.48
N GLU A 38 -8.53 -6.70 -10.11
CA GLU A 38 -9.32 -6.32 -8.94
C GLU A 38 -10.08 -7.50 -8.37
N ILE A 39 -10.30 -7.49 -7.06
CA ILE A 39 -11.03 -8.52 -6.35
C ILE A 39 -11.71 -7.93 -5.10
N ASN A 40 -12.95 -8.36 -4.87
CA ASN A 40 -13.68 -8.10 -3.63
C ASN A 40 -13.66 -9.36 -2.77
N LEU A 41 -13.27 -9.22 -1.51
CA LEU A 41 -13.08 -10.31 -0.57
C LEU A 41 -13.96 -10.11 0.65
N ASN A 42 -14.67 -11.15 1.06
CA ASN A 42 -15.31 -11.21 2.37
C ASN A 42 -14.32 -11.71 3.45
N LEU A 43 -14.74 -11.70 4.73
CA LEU A 43 -13.90 -12.14 5.85
C LEU A 43 -13.31 -13.55 5.71
N GLY A 44 -14.03 -14.48 5.08
CA GLY A 44 -13.54 -15.83 4.83
C GLY A 44 -12.38 -15.84 3.84
N GLN A 45 -12.55 -15.15 2.71
CA GLN A 45 -11.56 -15.05 1.64
C GLN A 45 -10.35 -14.18 2.04
N MET A 46 -10.56 -13.16 2.87
CA MET A 46 -9.46 -12.39 3.44
C MET A 46 -8.49 -13.27 4.22
N LYS A 47 -8.98 -14.26 4.97
CA LYS A 47 -8.11 -15.17 5.76
C LYS A 47 -7.27 -16.11 4.91
N SER A 48 -7.67 -16.38 3.66
CA SER A 48 -6.87 -17.19 2.73
C SER A 48 -5.80 -16.40 1.99
N ILE A 49 -6.01 -15.08 1.80
CA ILE A 49 -5.11 -14.21 1.04
C ILE A 49 -4.19 -13.40 1.95
N ILE A 50 -4.68 -12.90 3.08
CA ILE A 50 -3.88 -12.10 4.01
C ILE A 50 -3.23 -13.00 5.05
N HIS A 51 -1.94 -12.80 5.26
CA HIS A 51 -1.21 -13.55 6.28
C HIS A 51 -1.88 -13.40 7.66
N LYS A 52 -2.01 -14.50 8.42
CA LYS A 52 -2.75 -14.54 9.70
C LYS A 52 -2.40 -13.43 10.71
N TYR A 53 -1.11 -13.07 10.80
CA TYR A 53 -0.66 -12.00 11.71
C TYR A 53 -1.02 -10.60 11.21
N ASP A 54 -1.14 -10.43 9.89
CA ASP A 54 -1.49 -9.14 9.29
C ASP A 54 -3.02 -8.96 9.29
N PHE A 55 -3.80 -10.03 9.19
CA PHE A 55 -5.26 -9.97 9.33
C PHE A 55 -5.70 -9.38 10.68
N ARG A 56 -5.00 -9.69 11.78
CA ARG A 56 -5.27 -9.11 13.10
C ARG A 56 -5.09 -7.58 13.13
N LYS A 57 -4.24 -7.05 12.26
CA LYS A 57 -4.01 -5.61 12.17
C LYS A 57 -5.24 -4.88 11.63
N PHE A 58 -6.06 -5.53 10.80
CA PHE A 58 -7.24 -4.89 10.20
C PHE A 58 -8.23 -4.47 11.27
N GLN A 59 -8.47 -5.35 12.25
CA GLN A 59 -9.30 -5.02 13.40
C GLN A 59 -8.68 -3.87 14.21
N TYR A 60 -7.39 -4.00 14.58
CA TYR A 60 -6.68 -2.97 15.35
C TYR A 60 -6.72 -1.58 14.69
N PHE A 61 -6.46 -1.50 13.39
CA PHE A 61 -6.43 -0.23 12.67
C PHE A 61 -7.83 0.32 12.38
N SER A 62 -8.85 -0.52 12.28
CA SER A 62 -10.24 -0.04 12.07
C SER A 62 -10.87 0.48 13.35
N GLU A 63 -10.51 -0.08 14.50
CA GLU A 63 -11.01 0.37 15.81
C GLU A 63 -10.34 1.66 16.28
N ARG A 64 -9.11 1.91 15.82
CA ARG A 64 -8.35 3.13 16.11
C ARG A 64 -8.50 4.11 14.95
N LEU A 65 -9.39 5.08 15.09
CA LEU A 65 -9.50 6.18 14.13
C LEU A 65 -8.24 7.06 14.21
N PHE A 66 -7.23 6.77 13.39
CA PHE A 66 -6.03 7.60 13.29
C PHE A 66 -6.37 8.91 12.57
N LYS A 67 -5.98 10.03 13.17
CA LYS A 67 -6.13 11.36 12.54
C LYS A 67 -5.13 11.59 11.41
N GLU A 68 -3.99 10.91 11.48
CA GLU A 68 -2.90 11.00 10.50
C GLU A 68 -2.76 9.67 9.75
N PRO A 69 -2.15 9.69 8.56
CA PRO A 69 -1.77 8.47 7.86
C PRO A 69 -0.85 7.62 8.74
N PHE A 70 -0.98 6.31 8.59
CA PHE A 70 -0.16 5.34 9.29
C PHE A 70 0.43 4.36 8.29
N ASP A 71 1.48 3.67 8.72
CA ASP A 71 2.13 2.67 7.90
C ASP A 71 2.27 1.34 8.63
N THR A 72 2.27 0.27 7.86
CA THR A 72 2.39 -1.10 8.36
C THR A 72 2.92 -1.99 7.26
N MET A 73 3.58 -3.10 7.63
CA MET A 73 3.79 -4.19 6.70
C MET A 73 2.51 -5.01 6.51
N LEU A 74 2.22 -5.42 5.28
CA LEU A 74 1.19 -6.38 4.93
C LEU A 74 1.76 -7.46 4.01
N ARG A 75 1.31 -8.70 4.21
CA ARG A 75 1.64 -9.84 3.36
C ARG A 75 0.39 -10.36 2.68
N LEU A 76 0.41 -10.33 1.36
CA LEU A 76 -0.65 -10.84 0.50
C LEU A 76 -0.16 -12.10 -0.20
N LYS A 77 -0.90 -13.18 -0.09
CA LYS A 77 -0.59 -14.45 -0.71
C LYS A 77 -0.87 -14.34 -2.21
N CYS A 78 0.11 -14.74 -3.02
CA CYS A 78 -0.10 -14.95 -4.44
C CYS A 78 -0.71 -16.35 -4.64
N GLU A 79 -1.81 -16.43 -5.37
CA GLU A 79 -2.52 -17.70 -5.59
C GLU A 79 -1.65 -18.72 -6.31
N ASN A 80 -0.86 -18.25 -7.30
CA ASN A 80 -0.09 -19.11 -8.19
C ASN A 80 1.17 -19.68 -7.54
N THR A 81 1.85 -18.91 -6.68
CA THR A 81 3.12 -19.35 -6.07
C THR A 81 2.98 -19.85 -4.64
N GLN A 82 1.83 -19.63 -4.00
CA GLN A 82 1.63 -19.84 -2.55
C GLN A 82 2.55 -19.01 -1.65
N GLU A 83 3.39 -18.15 -2.24
CA GLU A 83 4.28 -17.24 -1.52
C GLU A 83 3.54 -15.96 -1.14
N TYR A 84 4.07 -15.26 -0.13
CA TYR A 84 3.54 -13.98 0.29
C TYR A 84 4.35 -12.84 -0.30
N ILE A 85 3.66 -11.96 -1.03
CA ILE A 85 4.17 -10.67 -1.45
C ILE A 85 4.21 -9.77 -0.21
N ARG A 86 5.41 -9.43 0.23
CA ARG A 86 5.64 -8.51 1.34
C ARG A 86 5.56 -7.08 0.83
N THR A 87 4.77 -6.28 1.53
CA THR A 87 4.53 -4.88 1.16
C THR A 87 4.62 -3.96 2.36
N GLN A 88 5.13 -2.76 2.11
CA GLN A 88 4.95 -1.60 2.95
C GLN A 88 3.65 -0.90 2.54
N ALA A 89 2.67 -0.90 3.43
CA ALA A 89 1.40 -0.22 3.25
C ALA A 89 1.45 1.16 3.89
N ILE A 90 0.99 2.18 3.15
CA ILE A 90 0.68 3.50 3.69
C ILE A 90 -0.83 3.67 3.63
N CYS A 91 -1.43 3.96 4.78
CA CYS A 91 -2.86 3.88 4.99
C CYS A 91 -3.43 5.19 5.53
N GLU A 92 -4.68 5.48 5.19
CA GLU A 92 -5.49 6.56 5.77
C GLU A 92 -6.77 5.96 6.34
N SER A 93 -7.09 6.34 7.58
CA SER A 93 -8.33 5.89 8.23
C SER A 93 -9.54 6.56 7.59
N THR A 94 -10.63 5.81 7.47
CA THR A 94 -11.95 6.33 7.09
C THR A 94 -12.93 6.11 8.23
N SER A 95 -14.14 6.66 8.15
CA SER A 95 -15.18 6.41 9.15
C SER A 95 -15.55 4.93 9.29
N ASN A 96 -15.34 4.15 8.22
CA ASN A 96 -15.78 2.76 8.13
C ASN A 96 -14.61 1.78 7.97
N GLY A 97 -13.36 2.19 8.20
CA GLY A 97 -12.19 1.33 8.06
C GLY A 97 -10.96 2.13 7.62
N PHE A 98 -10.31 1.73 6.55
CA PHE A 98 -9.13 2.42 6.03
C PHE A 98 -8.85 2.05 4.58
N HIS A 99 -8.16 2.94 3.88
CA HIS A 99 -7.62 2.70 2.53
C HIS A 99 -6.10 2.70 2.60
N CYS A 100 -5.44 1.88 1.79
CA CYS A 100 -3.99 1.81 1.74
C CYS A 100 -3.47 1.73 0.31
N VAL A 101 -2.31 2.33 0.08
CA VAL A 101 -1.45 2.03 -1.07
C VAL A 101 -0.28 1.19 -0.58
N LEU A 102 -0.10 0.03 -1.19
CA LEU A 102 0.91 -0.95 -0.85
C LEU A 102 2.03 -0.89 -1.88
N ILE A 103 3.28 -0.88 -1.41
CA ILE A 103 4.48 -0.94 -2.23
C ILE A 103 5.24 -2.20 -1.84
N GLU A 104 5.71 -2.99 -2.81
CA GLU A 104 6.54 -4.16 -2.50
C GLU A 104 7.82 -3.76 -1.74
N ASP A 105 8.14 -4.50 -0.67
CA ASP A 105 9.30 -4.25 0.20
C ASP A 105 10.59 -4.07 -0.62
N ARG A 106 10.79 -4.92 -1.65
CA ARG A 106 11.95 -4.85 -2.54
C ARG A 106 12.05 -3.50 -3.26
N ARG A 107 10.95 -3.05 -3.88
CA ARG A 107 10.89 -1.77 -4.60
C ARG A 107 11.04 -0.58 -3.66
N TYR A 108 10.44 -0.66 -2.48
CA TYR A 108 10.59 0.33 -1.43
C TYR A 108 12.05 0.48 -0.97
N HIS A 109 12.76 -0.63 -0.74
CA HIS A 109 14.17 -0.61 -0.35
C HIS A 109 15.10 -0.12 -1.48
N GLU A 110 14.86 -0.53 -2.72
CA GLU A 110 15.61 -0.03 -3.88
C GLU A 110 15.48 1.49 -4.02
N LEU A 111 14.27 2.03 -3.85
CA LEU A 111 14.00 3.46 -3.87
C LEU A 111 14.70 4.19 -2.72
N SER A 112 14.62 3.65 -1.51
CA SER A 112 15.26 4.24 -0.32
C SER A 112 16.78 4.30 -0.46
N LYS A 113 17.41 3.25 -1.01
CA LYS A 113 18.85 3.24 -1.29
C LYS A 113 19.25 4.27 -2.35
N LYS A 114 18.47 4.40 -3.42
CA LYS A 114 18.71 5.41 -4.48
C LYS A 114 18.63 6.83 -3.93
N LEU A 115 17.70 7.08 -3.01
CA LEU A 115 17.56 8.38 -2.33
C LEU A 115 18.73 8.68 -1.39
N ALA A 116 19.15 7.70 -0.59
CA ALA A 116 20.32 7.84 0.28
C ALA A 116 21.60 8.16 -0.51
N SER A 117 21.83 7.48 -1.63
CA SER A 117 23.05 7.67 -2.43
C SER A 117 23.08 8.98 -3.22
N SER A 118 21.92 9.55 -3.54
CA SER A 118 21.79 10.75 -4.37
C SER A 118 21.84 12.07 -3.58
N LYS A 119 21.98 12.01 -2.24
CA LYS A 119 21.95 13.18 -1.34
C LYS A 119 20.74 14.10 -1.58
N ILE A 120 19.64 13.55 -2.07
CA ILE A 120 18.41 14.31 -2.32
C ILE A 120 17.80 14.67 -0.98
N THR A 121 17.73 15.97 -0.69
CA THR A 121 17.11 16.51 0.53
C THR A 121 15.61 16.77 0.36
N GLU A 122 15.09 16.71 -0.87
CA GLU A 122 13.68 16.93 -1.19
C GLU A 122 13.24 16.10 -2.41
N ALA A 123 12.29 15.19 -2.20
CA ALA A 123 11.73 14.33 -3.24
C ALA A 123 10.21 14.45 -3.34
N ASN A 124 9.70 14.50 -4.57
CA ASN A 124 8.30 14.31 -4.90
C ASN A 124 8.09 12.93 -5.51
N PHE A 125 6.97 12.28 -5.18
CA PHE A 125 6.64 10.97 -5.75
C PHE A 125 5.49 11.05 -6.74
N ASN A 126 5.71 10.44 -7.90
CA ASN A 126 4.67 10.16 -8.88
C ASN A 126 4.39 8.66 -8.93
N TRP A 127 3.12 8.30 -8.99
CA TRP A 127 2.72 6.92 -9.25
C TRP A 127 3.03 6.62 -10.70
N LEU A 128 3.78 5.56 -10.96
CA LEU A 128 4.15 5.17 -12.33
C LEU A 128 2.95 4.66 -13.14
N ASP A 129 1.90 4.22 -12.44
CA ASP A 129 0.63 3.76 -13.00
C ASP A 129 -0.50 4.71 -12.57
N GLU A 130 -1.02 5.47 -13.54
CA GLU A 130 -2.10 6.46 -13.36
C GLU A 130 -3.47 5.81 -13.10
N THR A 131 -3.62 4.50 -13.23
CA THR A 131 -4.89 3.85 -12.90
C THR A 131 -5.28 4.10 -11.45
N LEU A 132 -4.30 4.29 -10.55
CA LEU A 132 -4.57 4.62 -9.14
C LEU A 132 -5.36 5.94 -8.95
N THR A 133 -5.18 6.92 -9.83
CA THR A 133 -5.87 8.22 -9.73
C THR A 133 -7.35 8.17 -10.12
N HIS A 134 -7.79 7.08 -10.75
CA HIS A 134 -9.19 6.89 -11.13
C HIS A 134 -10.06 6.39 -9.97
N TYR A 135 -9.46 5.77 -8.96
CA TYR A 135 -10.19 5.09 -7.89
C TYR A 135 -10.14 5.84 -6.56
N GLU A 136 -9.21 6.77 -6.44
CA GLU A 136 -8.99 7.49 -5.20
C GLU A 136 -9.06 8.99 -5.38
N SER A 137 -9.51 9.64 -4.31
CA SER A 137 -9.52 11.09 -4.30
C SER A 137 -8.09 11.61 -4.43
N LEU A 138 -7.90 12.64 -5.24
CA LEU A 138 -6.62 13.33 -5.37
C LEU A 138 -6.06 13.77 -4.00
N LYS A 139 -6.96 14.06 -3.04
CA LYS A 139 -6.62 14.39 -1.66
C LYS A 139 -5.95 13.20 -0.95
N HIS A 140 -6.56 12.01 -0.98
CA HIS A 140 -6.02 10.79 -0.38
C HIS A 140 -4.62 10.47 -0.94
N LEU A 141 -4.49 10.47 -2.27
CA LEU A 141 -3.21 10.18 -2.92
C LEU A 141 -2.14 11.22 -2.59
N LYS A 142 -2.49 12.49 -2.44
CA LYS A 142 -1.57 13.54 -2.01
C LYS A 142 -1.09 13.28 -0.58
N THR A 143 -2.01 12.96 0.34
CA THR A 143 -1.70 12.62 1.73
C THR A 143 -0.75 11.43 1.82
N ILE A 144 -1.04 10.33 1.09
CA ILE A 144 -0.17 9.15 1.04
C ILE A 144 1.21 9.50 0.51
N LYS A 145 1.30 10.27 -0.59
CA LYS A 145 2.59 10.69 -1.16
C LYS A 145 3.42 11.48 -0.15
N GLN A 146 2.80 12.40 0.58
CA GLN A 146 3.49 13.19 1.61
C GLN A 146 4.01 12.31 2.75
N HIS A 147 3.20 11.37 3.24
CA HIS A 147 3.62 10.42 4.29
C HIS A 147 4.77 9.53 3.81
N LEU A 148 4.68 9.00 2.59
CA LEU A 148 5.74 8.21 1.97
C LEU A 148 7.05 8.99 1.87
N THR A 149 7.01 10.26 1.46
CA THR A 149 8.20 11.11 1.45
C THR A 149 8.82 11.19 2.84
N GLN A 150 8.02 11.47 3.87
CA GLN A 150 8.54 11.55 5.23
C GLN A 150 9.14 10.22 5.69
N MET A 151 8.49 9.10 5.38
CA MET A 151 8.99 7.76 5.73
C MET A 151 10.35 7.46 5.11
N ILE A 152 10.51 7.71 3.80
CA ILE A 152 11.78 7.40 3.13
C ILE A 152 12.87 8.33 3.62
N MET A 153 12.59 9.63 3.77
CA MET A 153 13.58 10.62 4.21
C MET A 153 14.05 10.39 5.66
N ARG A 154 13.21 9.81 6.52
CA ARG A 154 13.60 9.38 7.88
C ARG A 154 14.58 8.21 7.89
N GLN A 155 14.58 7.36 6.86
CA GLN A 155 15.49 6.22 6.78
C GLN A 155 16.85 6.57 6.18
N THR A 156 16.96 7.71 5.48
CA THR A 156 18.17 8.12 4.78
C THR A 156 19.04 9.13 5.56
N ASN A 157 18.49 9.75 6.61
CA ASN A 157 19.21 10.65 7.52
C ASN A 157 19.65 9.91 8.78
#